data_AF-A0A4V2JIK8-F1
#
_entry.id   AF-A0A4V2JIK8-F1
#
_cell.length_a   1.000
_cell.length_b   1.000
_cell.length_c   1.000
_cell.angle_alpha   90.00
_cell.angle_beta   90.00
_cell.angle_gamma   90.00
#
_symmetry.space_group_name_H-M   'P 1'
#
loop_
_entity.id
_entity.type
_entity.pdbx_description
1 polymer ?
#
loop_
_entity_poly.entity_id
_entity_poly.type
_entity_poly.pdbx_seq_one_letter_code
_entity_poly.pdbx_strand_id
1 'polypeptide(L)'
;MLTTLVTAALTIVATLLGAIVSGRFQERAAERQVRVTHGETIRRDRLEVVTALACAASDHRRALWMRSDAVLKGAGTDRIETLRGESHMTRSAVTRPLVALRVLIEDPAVRAAADRMITLTYAIRQAIPAATADTDREAAKQRLTEAREAAKVAHDTFVDTAARYLSPAMPTAAPHPTPEEPTR
;
A
#
# COMPACT_ATOMS: atom_id res chain seq x y z
N MET A 1 -0.94 3.13 72.10
CA MET A 1 -0.65 1.77 71.61
C MET A 1 -1.75 1.26 70.68
N LEU A 2 -3.02 1.17 71.11
CA LEU A 2 -4.12 0.74 70.24
C LEU A 2 -4.38 1.71 69.06
N THR A 3 -4.47 3.00 69.34
CA THR A 3 -4.72 4.04 68.32
C THR A 3 -3.65 4.08 67.25
N THR A 4 -2.37 4.03 67.63
CA THR A 4 -1.23 4.00 66.71
C THR A 4 -1.23 2.79 65.79
N LEU A 5 -1.66 1.62 66.29
CA LEU A 5 -1.79 0.39 65.47
C LEU A 5 -2.93 0.52 64.46
N VAL A 6 -4.05 1.11 64.86
CA VAL A 6 -5.20 1.35 63.97
C VAL A 6 -4.83 2.33 62.86
N THR A 7 -4.15 3.44 63.18
CA THR A 7 -3.73 4.42 62.16
C THR A 7 -2.73 3.83 61.18
N ALA A 8 -1.75 3.06 61.67
CA ALA A 8 -0.76 2.40 60.83
C ALA A 8 -1.40 1.37 59.88
N ALA A 9 -2.34 0.56 60.38
CA ALA A 9 -3.08 -0.39 59.57
C ALA A 9 -3.89 0.32 58.46
N LEU A 10 -4.54 1.43 58.78
CA LEU A 10 -5.32 2.20 57.82
C LEU A 10 -4.44 2.76 56.69
N THR A 11 -3.24 3.26 57.01
CA THR A 11 -2.29 3.78 56.03
C THR A 11 -1.77 2.69 55.09
N ILE A 12 -1.47 1.51 55.61
CA ILE A 12 -1.04 0.36 54.80
C ILE A 12 -2.16 -0.05 53.84
N VAL A 13 -3.40 -0.16 54.32
CA VAL A 13 -4.56 -0.48 53.47
C VAL A 13 -4.76 0.57 52.39
N ALA A 14 -4.72 1.86 52.74
CA ALA A 14 -4.85 2.95 51.77
C ALA A 14 -3.75 2.92 50.69
N THR A 15 -2.51 2.61 51.09
CA THR A 15 -1.36 2.53 50.18
C THR A 15 -1.46 1.33 49.25
N LEU A 16 -1.85 0.16 49.77
CA LEU A 16 -2.11 -1.04 48.99
C LEU A 16 -3.27 -0.84 48.01
N LEU A 17 -4.34 -0.20 48.44
CA LEU A 17 -5.48 0.11 47.58
C LEU A 17 -5.07 1.06 46.44
N GLY A 18 -4.30 2.10 46.76
CA GLY A 18 -3.75 3.04 45.77
C GLY A 18 -2.83 2.36 44.75
N ALA A 19 -1.98 1.43 45.20
CA ALA A 19 -1.11 0.66 44.32
C ALA A 19 -1.89 -0.27 43.36
N ILE A 20 -2.94 -0.94 43.83
CA ILE A 20 -3.78 -1.82 43.02
C ILE A 20 -4.56 -1.01 41.96
N VAL A 21 -5.14 0.13 42.34
CA VAL A 21 -5.85 1.01 41.41
C VAL A 21 -4.90 1.56 40.35
N SER A 22 -3.72 2.06 40.75
CA SER A 22 -2.70 2.56 39.83
C SER A 22 -2.23 1.48 38.85
N GLY A 23 -1.96 0.26 39.34
CA GLY A 23 -1.55 -0.87 38.50
C GLY A 23 -2.58 -1.23 37.43
N ARG A 24 -3.88 -1.20 37.77
CA ARG A 24 -4.98 -1.48 36.81
C ARG A 24 -5.12 -0.40 35.74
N PHE A 25 -4.88 0.87 36.09
CA PHE A 25 -4.85 1.96 35.11
C PHE A 25 -3.63 1.86 34.19
N GLN A 26 -2.46 1.50 34.74
CA GLN A 26 -1.25 1.28 33.98
C GLN A 26 -1.38 0.10 33.00
N GLU A 27 -2.00 -1.00 33.43
CA GLU A 27 -2.29 -2.17 32.60
C GLU A 27 -3.21 -1.80 31.42
N ARG A 28 -4.34 -1.14 31.69
CA ARG A 28 -5.26 -0.68 30.63
C ARG A 28 -4.66 0.37 29.71
N ALA A 29 -3.80 1.26 30.22
CA ALA A 29 -3.08 2.24 29.41
C ALA A 29 -2.04 1.56 28.53
N ALA A 30 -1.29 0.59 29.05
CA ALA A 30 -0.32 -0.20 28.30
C ALA A 30 -1.00 -1.02 27.20
N GLU A 31 -2.13 -1.68 27.49
CA GLU A 31 -2.91 -2.40 26.48
C GLU A 31 -3.45 -1.47 25.38
N ARG A 32 -3.97 -0.29 25.75
CA ARG A 32 -4.42 0.72 24.77
C ARG A 32 -3.25 1.18 23.91
N GLN A 33 -2.10 1.43 24.52
CA GLN A 33 -0.88 1.83 23.81
C GLN A 33 -0.42 0.74 22.84
N VAL A 34 -0.38 -0.52 23.27
CA VAL A 34 -0.01 -1.67 22.41
C VAL A 34 -0.96 -1.79 21.22
N ARG A 35 -2.27 -1.65 21.43
CA ARG A 35 -3.27 -1.70 20.34
C ARG A 35 -3.11 -0.53 19.35
N VAL A 36 -2.88 0.68 19.84
CA VAL A 36 -2.65 1.86 18.98
C VAL A 36 -1.38 1.69 18.16
N THR A 37 -0.26 1.33 18.80
CA THR A 37 1.02 1.08 18.10
C THR A 37 0.88 -0.02 17.06
N HIS A 38 0.22 -1.13 17.38
CA HIS A 38 0.01 -2.23 16.43
C HIS A 38 -0.82 -1.80 15.21
N GLY A 39 -1.90 -1.04 15.42
CA GLY A 39 -2.71 -0.49 14.32
C GLY A 39 -1.93 0.48 13.43
N GLU A 40 -1.08 1.31 14.01
CA GLU A 40 -0.20 2.22 13.27
C GLU A 40 0.86 1.48 12.45
N THR A 41 1.47 0.42 13.01
CA THR A 41 2.42 -0.43 12.29
C THR A 41 1.78 -1.08 11.08
N ILE A 42 0.60 -1.72 11.23
CA ILE A 42 -0.10 -2.34 10.10
C ILE A 42 -0.44 -1.30 9.02
N ARG A 43 -0.91 -0.11 9.43
CA ARG A 43 -1.21 0.96 8.46
C ARG A 43 0.03 1.41 7.70
N ARG A 44 1.17 1.56 8.39
CA ARG A 44 2.45 1.90 7.76
C ARG A 44 2.91 0.82 6.80
N ASP A 45 2.89 -0.45 7.20
CA ASP A 45 3.35 -1.57 6.37
C ASP A 45 2.49 -1.70 5.11
N ARG A 46 1.16 -1.50 5.22
CA ARG A 46 0.26 -1.48 4.06
C ARG A 46 0.58 -0.33 3.10
N LEU A 47 0.85 0.88 3.62
CA LEU A 47 1.25 2.03 2.80
C LEU A 47 2.60 1.79 2.11
N GLU A 48 3.57 1.25 2.84
CA GLU A 48 4.89 0.91 2.29
C GLU A 48 4.78 -0.07 1.13
N VAL A 49 3.96 -1.12 1.29
CA VAL A 49 3.80 -2.13 0.26
C VAL A 49 3.06 -1.62 -0.97
N VAL A 50 2.04 -0.77 -0.79
CA VAL A 50 1.35 -0.10 -1.92
C VAL A 50 2.32 0.77 -2.70
N THR A 51 3.09 1.61 -2.00
CA THR A 51 4.04 2.52 -2.65
C THR A 51 5.20 1.77 -3.30
N ALA A 52 5.74 0.73 -2.65
CA ALA A 52 6.78 -0.12 -3.22
C ALA A 52 6.30 -0.82 -4.51
N LEU A 53 5.06 -1.33 -4.55
CA LEU A 53 4.51 -1.94 -5.76
C LEU A 53 4.31 -0.92 -6.88
N ALA A 54 3.75 0.25 -6.54
CA ALA A 54 3.52 1.35 -7.48
C ALA A 54 4.85 1.84 -8.12
N CYS A 55 5.91 1.97 -7.32
CA CYS A 55 7.25 2.32 -7.78
C CYS A 55 7.83 1.23 -8.69
N ALA A 56 7.83 -0.03 -8.24
CA ALA A 56 8.37 -1.15 -9.02
C ALA A 56 7.67 -1.31 -10.39
N ALA A 57 6.35 -1.12 -10.45
CA ALA A 57 5.60 -1.14 -11.69
C ALA A 57 5.98 0.02 -12.62
N SER A 58 6.15 1.23 -12.07
CA SER A 58 6.58 2.41 -12.83
C SER A 58 8.01 2.28 -13.38
N ASP A 59 8.94 1.74 -12.58
CA ASP A 59 10.31 1.47 -12.98
C ASP A 59 10.35 0.42 -14.10
N HIS A 60 9.57 -0.66 -13.96
CA HIS A 60 9.47 -1.67 -15.00
C HIS A 60 8.89 -1.11 -16.30
N ARG A 61 7.83 -0.31 -16.23
CA ARG A 61 7.26 0.41 -17.38
C ARG A 61 8.29 1.31 -18.05
N ARG A 62 9.10 2.02 -17.28
CA ARG A 62 10.21 2.85 -17.81
C ARG A 62 11.25 2.00 -18.53
N ALA A 63 11.68 0.88 -17.95
CA ALA A 63 12.64 -0.02 -18.58
C ALA A 63 12.11 -0.57 -19.92
N LEU A 64 10.83 -0.96 -19.97
CA LEU A 64 10.19 -1.40 -21.21
C LEU A 64 10.13 -0.28 -22.25
N TRP A 65 9.81 0.95 -21.85
CA TRP A 65 9.81 2.10 -22.76
C TRP A 65 11.20 2.39 -23.33
N MET A 66 12.25 2.43 -22.49
CA MET A 66 13.62 2.68 -22.95
C MET A 66 14.09 1.60 -23.95
N ARG A 67 13.76 0.33 -23.68
CA ARG A 67 14.01 -0.77 -24.60
C ARG A 67 13.28 -0.58 -25.94
N SER A 68 12.00 -0.22 -25.88
CA SER A 68 11.17 -0.02 -27.07
C SER A 68 11.68 1.12 -27.94
N ASP A 69 12.03 2.24 -27.30
CA ASP A 69 12.61 3.41 -27.95
C ASP A 69 13.94 3.07 -28.65
N ALA A 70 14.81 2.28 -28.00
CA ALA A 70 16.06 1.81 -28.61
C ALA A 70 15.81 0.92 -29.83
N VAL A 71 14.82 0.02 -29.79
CA VAL A 71 14.45 -0.82 -30.93
C VAL A 71 13.92 0.03 -32.09
N LEU A 72 13.01 0.96 -31.81
CA LEU A 72 12.41 1.83 -32.84
C LEU A 72 13.45 2.76 -33.50
N LYS A 73 14.44 3.22 -32.74
CA LYS A 73 15.55 4.04 -33.25
C LYS A 73 16.63 3.23 -33.97
N GLY A 74 16.52 1.91 -34.02
CA GLY A 74 17.53 1.04 -34.63
C GLY A 74 18.87 1.06 -33.89
N ALA A 75 18.85 1.15 -32.56
CA ALA A 75 20.06 1.09 -31.75
C ALA A 75 20.79 -0.26 -31.94
N GLY A 76 22.10 -0.27 -31.69
CA GLY A 76 22.91 -1.49 -31.80
C GLY A 76 22.45 -2.62 -30.86
N THR A 77 22.74 -3.86 -31.24
CA THR A 77 22.33 -5.08 -30.53
C THR A 77 22.76 -5.08 -29.07
N ASP A 78 23.97 -4.63 -28.76
CA ASP A 78 24.52 -4.61 -27.40
C ASP A 78 23.71 -3.68 -26.47
N ARG A 79 23.25 -2.55 -27.00
CA ARG A 79 22.39 -1.61 -26.27
C ARG A 79 21.02 -2.23 -26.01
N ILE A 80 20.44 -2.91 -27.00
CA ILE A 80 19.14 -3.58 -26.87
C ILE A 80 19.21 -4.72 -25.85
N GLU A 81 20.28 -5.52 -25.84
CA GLU A 81 20.48 -6.60 -24.88
C GLU A 81 20.73 -6.08 -23.46
N THR A 82 21.47 -4.98 -23.30
CA THR A 82 21.62 -4.30 -22.00
C THR A 82 20.26 -3.87 -21.43
N LEU A 83 19.45 -3.18 -22.24
CA LEU A 83 18.10 -2.74 -21.86
C LEU A 83 17.14 -3.92 -21.61
N ARG A 84 17.35 -5.03 -22.30
CA ARG A 84 16.65 -6.29 -22.01
C ARG A 84 17.01 -6.81 -20.63
N GLY A 85 18.28 -6.83 -20.26
CA GLY A 85 18.74 -7.17 -18.91
C GLY A 85 18.11 -6.28 -17.83
N GLU A 86 18.11 -4.96 -18.03
CA GLU A 86 17.43 -4.00 -17.14
C GLU A 86 15.93 -4.30 -17.00
N SER A 87 15.25 -4.64 -18.10
CA SER A 87 13.83 -5.03 -18.07
C SER A 87 13.59 -6.33 -17.28
N HIS A 88 14.54 -7.26 -17.26
CA HIS A 88 14.48 -8.47 -16.46
C HIS A 88 14.66 -8.18 -14.96
N MET A 89 15.62 -7.32 -14.61
CA MET A 89 15.87 -6.90 -13.23
C MET A 89 14.66 -6.18 -12.64
N THR A 90 14.11 -5.20 -13.37
CA THR A 90 12.91 -4.47 -12.93
C THR A 90 11.67 -5.36 -12.84
N ARG A 91 11.52 -6.35 -13.74
CA ARG A 91 10.45 -7.35 -13.63
C ARG A 91 10.57 -8.17 -12.34
N SER A 92 11.79 -8.60 -12.00
CA SER A 92 12.04 -9.35 -10.77
C SER A 92 11.68 -8.53 -9.53
N ALA A 93 12.03 -7.24 -9.52
CA ALA A 93 11.77 -6.31 -8.42
C ALA A 93 10.27 -6.13 -8.09
N VAL A 94 9.37 -6.34 -9.06
CA VAL A 94 7.90 -6.31 -8.84
C VAL A 94 7.42 -7.44 -7.92
N THR A 95 8.11 -8.58 -7.91
CA THR A 95 7.62 -9.80 -7.26
C THR A 95 7.42 -9.62 -5.75
N ARG A 96 8.44 -9.12 -5.06
CA ARG A 96 8.41 -8.95 -3.60
C ARG A 96 7.25 -8.05 -3.13
N PRO A 97 7.08 -6.82 -3.63
CA PRO A 97 5.98 -5.97 -3.19
C PRO A 97 4.60 -6.51 -3.60
N LEU A 98 4.48 -7.22 -4.73
CA LEU A 98 3.22 -7.86 -5.11
C LEU A 98 2.82 -8.97 -4.12
N VAL A 99 3.78 -9.81 -3.72
CA VAL A 99 3.55 -10.85 -2.72
C VAL A 99 3.17 -10.22 -1.38
N ALA A 100 3.93 -9.21 -0.93
CA ALA A 100 3.64 -8.51 0.31
C ALA A 100 2.24 -7.86 0.30
N LEU A 101 1.82 -7.30 -0.85
CA LEU A 101 0.49 -6.70 -1.00
C LEU A 101 -0.61 -7.74 -0.81
N ARG A 102 -0.44 -8.92 -1.42
CA ARG A 102 -1.39 -10.03 -1.26
C ARG A 102 -1.46 -10.54 0.17
N VAL A 103 -0.38 -10.43 0.95
CA VAL A 103 -0.37 -10.83 2.37
C VAL A 103 -1.04 -9.77 3.25
N LEU A 104 -0.74 -8.49 3.06
CA LEU A 104 -1.15 -7.43 4.00
C LEU A 104 -2.50 -6.76 3.68
N ILE A 105 -2.95 -6.87 2.43
CA ILE A 105 -4.18 -6.26 1.94
C ILE A 105 -5.10 -7.35 1.43
N GLU A 106 -6.22 -7.54 2.13
CA GLU A 106 -7.23 -8.55 1.80
C GLU A 106 -8.35 -8.03 0.90
N ASP A 107 -8.46 -6.72 0.76
CA ASP A 107 -9.49 -6.09 -0.05
C ASP A 107 -9.43 -6.55 -1.52
N PRO A 108 -10.51 -7.15 -2.06
CA PRO A 108 -10.50 -7.72 -3.40
C PRO A 108 -10.39 -6.65 -4.49
N ALA A 109 -10.88 -5.43 -4.25
CA ALA A 109 -10.81 -4.35 -5.23
C ALA A 109 -9.37 -3.85 -5.38
N VAL A 110 -8.63 -3.68 -4.28
CA VAL A 110 -7.20 -3.32 -4.32
C VAL A 110 -6.39 -4.42 -5.02
N ARG A 111 -6.64 -5.70 -4.70
CA ARG A 111 -5.96 -6.82 -5.36
C ARG A 111 -6.24 -6.88 -6.86
N ALA A 112 -7.49 -6.72 -7.28
CA ALA A 112 -7.87 -6.71 -8.69
C ALA A 112 -7.24 -5.51 -9.44
N ALA A 113 -7.18 -4.34 -8.81
CA ALA A 113 -6.53 -3.17 -9.39
C ALA A 113 -5.01 -3.37 -9.55
N ALA A 114 -4.35 -3.98 -8.56
CA ALA A 114 -2.94 -4.34 -8.63
C ALA A 114 -2.67 -5.34 -9.77
N ASP A 115 -3.46 -6.41 -9.87
CA ASP A 115 -3.33 -7.42 -10.93
C ASP A 115 -3.54 -6.80 -12.32
N ARG A 116 -4.50 -5.88 -12.45
CA ARG A 116 -4.74 -5.13 -13.70
C ARG A 116 -3.55 -4.24 -14.08
N MET A 117 -3.00 -3.49 -13.13
CA MET A 117 -1.80 -2.66 -13.34
C MET A 117 -0.63 -3.51 -13.83
N ILE A 118 -0.36 -4.65 -13.19
CA ILE A 118 0.76 -5.54 -13.58
C ILE A 118 0.51 -6.15 -14.96
N THR A 119 -0.71 -6.62 -15.22
CA THR A 119 -1.09 -7.20 -16.52
C THR A 119 -0.86 -6.21 -17.66
N LEU A 120 -1.33 -4.96 -17.51
CA LEU A 120 -1.17 -3.92 -18.52
C LEU A 120 0.27 -3.44 -18.65
N THR A 121 1.03 -3.41 -17.55
CA THR A 121 2.47 -3.14 -17.61
C THR A 121 3.20 -4.20 -18.44
N TYR A 122 2.85 -5.48 -18.28
CA TYR A 122 3.43 -6.57 -19.08
C TYR A 122 2.94 -6.59 -20.53
N ALA A 123 1.74 -6.07 -20.82
CA ALA A 123 1.25 -5.92 -22.19
C ALA A 123 2.13 -4.99 -23.04
N ILE A 124 2.81 -4.00 -22.44
CA ILE A 124 3.78 -3.14 -23.14
C ILE A 124 4.87 -3.97 -23.81
N ARG A 125 5.34 -5.05 -23.17
CA ARG A 125 6.36 -5.93 -23.76
C ARG A 125 5.88 -6.57 -25.06
N GLN A 126 4.59 -6.89 -25.17
CA GLN A 126 4.00 -7.50 -26.36
C GLN A 126 3.87 -6.50 -27.51
N ALA A 127 3.82 -5.19 -27.20
CA ALA A 127 3.79 -4.13 -28.19
C ALA A 127 5.18 -3.77 -28.74
N ILE A 128 6.28 -4.28 -28.15
CA ILE A 128 7.64 -4.04 -28.67
C ILE A 128 7.80 -4.76 -30.01
N PRO A 129 8.06 -4.05 -31.12
CA PRO A 129 8.22 -4.69 -32.41
C PRO A 129 9.46 -5.57 -32.45
N ALA A 130 9.43 -6.60 -33.31
CA ALA A 130 10.66 -7.26 -33.73
C ALA A 130 11.51 -6.27 -34.54
N ALA A 131 12.83 -6.34 -34.39
CA ALA A 131 13.79 -5.54 -35.15
C ALA A 131 13.95 -6.10 -36.58
N THR A 132 12.86 -6.13 -37.34
CA THR A 132 12.80 -6.62 -38.72
C THR A 132 12.64 -5.46 -39.70
N ALA A 133 13.16 -5.62 -40.93
CA ALA A 133 13.11 -4.60 -41.97
C ALA A 133 11.68 -4.21 -42.40
N ASP A 134 10.71 -5.12 -42.22
CA ASP A 134 9.32 -4.98 -42.66
C ASP A 134 8.38 -4.41 -41.57
N THR A 135 8.93 -3.96 -40.45
CA THR A 135 8.13 -3.40 -39.35
C THR A 135 7.59 -2.02 -39.72
N ASP A 136 6.28 -1.87 -39.80
CA ASP A 136 5.62 -0.56 -39.79
C ASP A 136 5.90 0.14 -38.45
N ARG A 137 6.84 1.09 -38.48
CA ARG A 137 7.34 1.81 -37.30
C ARG A 137 6.29 2.73 -36.68
N GLU A 138 5.43 3.34 -37.49
CA GLU A 138 4.39 4.24 -36.99
C GLU A 138 3.29 3.43 -36.30
N ALA A 139 2.84 2.33 -36.90
CA ALA A 139 1.89 1.42 -36.25
C ALA A 139 2.46 0.79 -34.96
N ALA A 140 3.76 0.46 -34.94
CA ALA A 140 4.42 -0.06 -33.74
C ALA A 140 4.51 1.00 -32.62
N LYS A 141 4.88 2.24 -32.97
CA LYS A 141 4.94 3.37 -32.03
C LYS A 141 3.57 3.69 -31.44
N GLN A 142 2.52 3.62 -32.27
CA GLN A 142 1.14 3.83 -31.83
C GLN A 142 0.73 2.78 -30.79
N ARG A 143 0.88 1.48 -31.09
CA ARG A 143 0.59 0.38 -30.16
C ARG A 143 1.36 0.48 -28.84
N LEU A 144 2.64 0.87 -28.91
CA LEU A 144 3.47 1.10 -27.72
C LEU A 144 2.96 2.25 -26.86
N THR A 145 2.50 3.32 -27.50
CA THR A 145 1.95 4.49 -26.81
C THR A 145 0.64 4.12 -26.12
N GLU A 146 -0.27 3.44 -26.83
CA GLU A 146 -1.54 2.97 -26.28
C GLU A 146 -1.34 2.01 -25.09
N ALA A 147 -0.44 1.03 -25.22
CA ALA A 147 -0.13 0.11 -24.12
C ALA A 147 0.46 0.85 -22.92
N ARG A 148 1.31 1.85 -23.15
CA ARG A 148 1.90 2.68 -22.08
C ARG A 148 0.84 3.51 -21.37
N GLU A 149 -0.06 4.15 -22.10
CA GLU A 149 -1.13 4.94 -21.50
C GLU A 149 -2.11 4.06 -20.73
N ALA A 150 -2.50 2.90 -21.26
CA ALA A 150 -3.32 1.93 -20.54
C ALA A 150 -2.67 1.47 -19.22
N ALA A 151 -1.35 1.24 -19.21
CA ALA A 151 -0.62 0.88 -18.00
C ALA A 151 -0.54 2.03 -16.98
N LYS A 152 -0.42 3.29 -17.43
CA LYS A 152 -0.45 4.46 -16.53
C LYS A 152 -1.83 4.61 -15.88
N VAL A 153 -2.89 4.59 -16.67
CA VAL A 153 -4.27 4.69 -16.15
C VAL A 153 -4.57 3.58 -15.13
N ALA A 154 -4.09 2.36 -15.38
CA ALA A 154 -4.25 1.26 -14.43
C ALA A 154 -3.41 1.42 -13.17
N HIS A 155 -2.23 2.04 -13.26
CA HIS A 155 -1.41 2.41 -12.11
C HIS A 155 -2.12 3.46 -11.24
N ASP A 156 -2.65 4.52 -11.84
CA ASP A 156 -3.41 5.55 -11.13
C ASP A 156 -4.65 4.95 -10.46
N THR A 157 -5.38 4.09 -11.18
CA THR A 157 -6.54 3.36 -10.63
C THR A 157 -6.17 2.50 -9.42
N PHE A 158 -5.01 1.83 -9.46
CA PHE A 158 -4.50 1.05 -8.33
C PHE A 158 -4.19 1.96 -7.14
N VAL A 159 -3.48 3.07 -7.35
CA VAL A 159 -3.14 4.03 -6.30
C VAL A 159 -4.41 4.63 -5.67
N ASP A 160 -5.39 5.05 -6.47
CA ASP A 160 -6.64 5.63 -5.97
C ASP A 160 -7.49 4.61 -5.20
N THR A 161 -7.51 3.36 -5.66
CA THR A 161 -8.23 2.28 -4.97
C THR A 161 -7.55 1.94 -3.65
N ALA A 162 -6.22 1.86 -3.63
CA ALA A 162 -5.45 1.66 -2.41
C ALA A 162 -5.59 2.83 -1.44
N ALA A 163 -5.59 4.08 -1.93
CA ALA A 163 -5.77 5.28 -1.11
C ALA A 163 -7.14 5.27 -0.41
N ARG A 164 -8.21 4.89 -1.12
CA ARG A 164 -9.55 4.72 -0.53
C ARG A 164 -9.57 3.62 0.53
N TYR A 165 -8.89 2.51 0.30
CA TYR A 165 -8.77 1.42 1.28
C TYR A 165 -7.98 1.84 2.54
N LEU A 166 -6.93 2.65 2.38
CA LEU A 166 -6.08 3.12 3.49
C LEU A 166 -6.66 4.34 4.22
N SER A 167 -7.64 5.00 3.63
CA SER A 167 -8.31 6.14 4.26
C SER A 167 -9.03 5.68 5.52
N PRO A 168 -8.89 6.40 6.65
CA PRO A 168 -9.67 6.07 7.83
C PRO A 168 -11.15 6.15 7.47
N ALA A 169 -11.93 5.13 7.88
CA ALA A 169 -13.39 5.23 7.82
C ALA A 169 -13.77 6.53 8.54
N MET A 170 -14.38 7.48 7.83
CA MET A 170 -15.00 8.61 8.51
C MET A 170 -15.97 8.03 9.53
N PRO A 171 -15.89 8.42 10.82
CA PRO A 171 -16.92 8.04 11.75
C PRO A 171 -18.24 8.54 11.16
N THR A 172 -19.13 7.61 10.81
CA THR A 172 -20.50 7.91 10.44
C THR A 172 -21.03 8.81 11.53
N ALA A 173 -21.34 10.07 11.20
CA ALA A 173 -21.90 11.01 12.15
C ALA A 173 -23.05 10.30 12.85
N ALA A 174 -22.92 10.12 14.18
CA ALA A 174 -23.97 9.50 14.97
C ALA A 174 -25.29 10.23 14.66
N PRO A 175 -26.40 9.51 14.47
CA PRO A 175 -27.68 10.15 14.21
C PRO A 175 -27.93 11.18 15.30
N HIS A 176 -28.14 12.42 14.86
CA HIS A 176 -28.50 13.55 15.71
C HIS A 176 -29.68 13.10 16.59
N PRO A 177 -29.61 13.21 17.93
CA PRO A 177 -30.77 12.92 18.76
C PRO A 177 -31.89 13.86 18.32
N THR A 178 -32.97 13.29 17.80
CA THR A 178 -34.21 14.00 17.48
C THR A 178 -34.63 14.82 18.70
N PRO A 179 -34.97 16.11 18.55
CA PRO A 179 -35.50 16.89 19.66
C PRO A 179 -36.79 16.23 20.13
N GLU A 180 -36.86 15.88 21.42
CA GLU A 180 -38.11 15.46 22.04
C GLU A 180 -39.17 16.54 21.83
N GLU A 181 -40.26 16.14 21.20
CA GLU A 181 -41.46 16.93 20.99
C GLU A 181 -42.12 17.15 22.37
N PRO A 182 -42.36 18.40 22.81
CA PRO A 182 -42.98 18.63 24.11
C PRO A 182 -44.44 18.17 24.05
N THR A 183 -44.75 17.18 24.87
CA THR A 183 -46.10 16.73 25.12
C THR A 183 -46.87 17.85 25.84
N ARG A 184 -48.01 18.21 25.23
CA ARG A 184 -49.11 19.08 25.67
C ARG A 184 -49.10 19.60 27.11
#